data_AF-A0A515KNK4-F1
#
_entry.id   AF-A0A515KNK4-F1
#
_cell.length_a   1.000
_cell.length_b   1.000
_cell.length_c   1.000
_cell.angle_alpha   90.00
_cell.angle_beta   90.00
_cell.angle_gamma   90.00
#
_symmetry.space_group_name_H-M   'P 1'
#
loop_
_entity.id
_entity.type
_entity.pdbx_description
1 polymer ?
#
loop_
_entity_poly.entity_id
_entity_poly.type
_entity_poly.pdbx_seq_one_letter_code
_entity_poly.pdbx_strand_id
1 'polypeptide(L)' 'MSKAFEKLIDKYAERRDFDRLTAFHAKRVEMLQQLQSGTYDKPHLVSEEDPVPLMAELAREIAYLEKALATRSDPAT' A
#
# COMPACT_ATOMS: atom_id res chain seq x y z
N MET A 1 -10.13 -3.20 -0.35
CA MET A 1 -9.38 -2.15 0.36
C MET A 1 -10.02 -1.96 1.71
N SER A 2 -9.24 -2.10 2.78
CA SER A 2 -9.74 -1.89 4.14
C SER A 2 -10.00 -0.41 4.42
N LYS A 3 -11.19 -0.07 4.94
CA LYS A 3 -11.52 1.29 5.40
C LYS A 3 -10.57 1.81 6.48
N ALA A 4 -9.95 0.91 7.25
CA ALA A 4 -8.97 1.31 8.26
C ALA A 4 -7.65 1.75 7.61
N PHE A 5 -7.27 1.14 6.50
CA PHE A 5 -6.09 1.51 5.74
C PHE A 5 -6.27 2.88 5.07
N GLU A 6 -7.39 3.09 4.37
CA GLU A 6 -7.73 4.40 3.75
C GLU A 6 -7.63 5.55 4.76
N LYS A 7 -8.34 5.43 5.90
CA LYS A 7 -8.30 6.43 6.98
C LYS A 7 -6.90 6.70 7.52
N LEU A 8 -6.05 5.67 7.57
CA LEU A 8 -4.68 5.82 8.04
C LEU A 8 -3.85 6.63 7.04
N ILE A 9 -3.98 6.33 5.75
CA ILE A 9 -3.28 7.03 4.67
C ILE A 9 -3.75 8.48 4.57
N ASP A 10 -5.06 8.73 4.64
CA ASP A 10 -5.62 10.08 4.65
C ASP A 10 -5.05 10.92 5.78
N LYS A 11 -5.01 10.35 6.99
CA LYS A 11 -4.43 11.01 8.17
C LYS A 11 -2.96 11.36 7.98
N TYR A 12 -2.18 10.51 7.31
CA TYR A 12 -0.77 10.82 7.01
C TYR A 12 -0.64 11.87 5.90
N ALA A 13 -1.51 11.85 4.90
CA ALA A 13 -1.56 12.87 3.85
C ALA A 13 -1.93 14.26 4.42
N GLU A 14 -2.96 14.34 5.26
CA GLU A 14 -3.37 15.57 5.98
C GLU A 14 -2.23 16.16 6.81
N ARG A 15 -1.42 15.29 7.42
CA ARG A 15 -0.26 15.69 8.24
C ARG A 15 1.00 15.95 7.41
N ARG A 16 0.94 15.75 6.10
CA ARG A 16 2.09 15.82 5.19
C ARG A 16 3.24 14.90 5.64
N ASP A 17 2.90 13.78 6.27
CA ASP A 17 3.85 12.75 6.73
C ASP A 17 4.23 11.85 5.55
N PHE A 18 4.89 12.47 4.56
CA PHE A 18 5.24 11.83 3.31
C PHE A 18 6.29 10.72 3.47
N ASP A 19 7.12 10.79 4.51
CA ASP A 19 8.10 9.75 4.82
C ASP A 19 7.39 8.44 5.20
N ARG A 20 6.35 8.51 6.05
CA ARG A 20 5.53 7.34 6.34
C ARG A 20 4.81 6.84 5.10
N LEU A 21 4.16 7.71 4.34
CA LEU A 21 3.47 7.31 3.10
C LEU A 21 4.41 6.59 2.13
N THR A 22 5.65 7.09 1.98
CA THR A 22 6.69 6.47 1.15
C THR A 22 7.09 5.10 1.68
N ALA A 23 7.28 4.96 3.00
CA ALA A 23 7.59 3.67 3.61
C ALA A 23 6.45 2.65 3.45
N PHE A 24 5.19 3.09 3.59
CA PHE A 24 4.01 2.26 3.33
C PHE A 24 3.98 1.79 1.87
N HIS A 25 4.22 2.71 0.94
CA HIS A 25 4.28 2.42 -0.50
C HIS A 25 5.37 1.41 -0.84
N ALA A 26 6.61 1.65 -0.40
CA ALA A 26 7.72 0.74 -0.64
C ALA A 26 7.40 -0.68 -0.14
N LYS A 27 6.83 -0.80 1.07
CA LYS A 27 6.43 -2.10 1.63
C LYS A 27 5.36 -2.81 0.79
N ARG A 28 4.34 -2.10 0.29
CA ARG A 28 3.29 -2.72 -0.55
C ARG A 28 3.85 -3.18 -1.89
N VAL A 29 4.72 -2.38 -2.49
CA VAL A 29 5.41 -2.72 -3.75
C VAL A 29 6.29 -3.96 -3.56
N GLU A 30 7.08 -4.00 -2.49
CA GLU A 30 7.92 -5.16 -2.14
C GLU A 30 7.08 -6.43 -1.98
N MET A 31 5.98 -6.36 -1.22
CA MET A 31 5.06 -7.49 -1.03
C MET A 31 4.47 -7.96 -2.37
N LEU A 32 4.06 -7.04 -3.24
CA LEU A 32 3.51 -7.37 -4.56
C LEU A 32 4.56 -8.06 -5.44
N GLN A 33 5.80 -7.56 -5.46
CA GLN A 33 6.92 -8.16 -6.20
C GLN A 33 7.27 -9.56 -5.68
N GLN A 34 7.28 -9.74 -4.36
CA GLN A 34 7.49 -11.04 -3.73
C GLN A 34 6.38 -12.03 -4.09
N LEU A 35 5.12 -11.59 -4.13
CA LEU A 35 4.00 -12.44 -4.57
C LEU A 35 4.09 -12.80 -6.06
N GLN A 36 4.43 -11.85 -6.91
CA GLN A 36 4.62 -12.07 -8.35
C GLN A 36 5.79 -13.03 -8.67
N SER A 37 6.85 -12.98 -7.87
CA SER A 37 8.02 -13.86 -8.01
C SER A 37 7.86 -15.20 -7.27
N GLY A 38 6.76 -15.39 -6.52
CA GLY A 38 6.55 -16.59 -5.69
C GLY A 38 7.50 -16.70 -4.50
N THR A 39 8.23 -15.63 -4.16
CA THR A 39 9.20 -15.56 -3.06
C THR A 39 8.62 -14.93 -1.79
N TYR A 40 7.34 -14.59 -1.80
CA TYR A 40 6.64 -14.09 -0.62
C TYR A 40 6.62 -15.16 0.45
N ASP A 41 7.48 -14.98 1.45
CA ASP A 41 7.55 -15.88 2.57
C ASP A 41 6.21 -15.84 3.32
N LYS A 42 5.69 -17.00 3.68
CA LYS A 42 4.28 -17.22 4.07
C LYS A 42 3.99 -17.15 5.58
N PRO A 43 4.74 -16.50 6.51
CA PRO A 43 4.36 -16.58 7.93
C PRO A 43 3.04 -15.86 8.26
N HIS A 44 2.40 -15.18 7.29
CA HIS A 44 1.12 -14.47 7.47
C HIS A 44 0.00 -14.88 6.49
N LEU A 45 0.23 -15.89 5.65
CA LEU A 45 -0.87 -16.49 4.87
C LEU A 45 -1.61 -17.46 5.78
N VAL A 46 -2.77 -17.04 6.27
CA VAL A 46 -3.66 -17.82 7.17
C VAL A 46 -4.22 -19.07 6.46
N SER A 47 -4.05 -19.19 5.15
CA SER A 47 -4.56 -20.30 4.34
C SER A 47 -3.80 -20.39 3.01
N GLU A 48 -3.81 -21.54 2.34
CA GLU A 48 -3.46 -21.74 0.92
C GLU A 48 -4.40 -20.99 -0.04
N GLU A 49 -5.06 -19.93 0.43
CA GLU A 49 -5.91 -19.10 -0.39
C GLU A 49 -5.07 -18.47 -1.50
N ASP A 50 -5.60 -18.64 -2.71
CA ASP A 50 -5.12 -18.09 -3.96
C ASP A 50 -4.49 -16.69 -3.74
N PRO A 51 -3.24 -16.41 -4.14
CA PRO A 51 -2.63 -15.10 -3.93
C PRO A 51 -3.32 -13.99 -4.74
N VAL A 52 -4.19 -14.32 -5.70
CA VAL A 52 -4.88 -13.38 -6.58
C VAL A 52 -5.66 -12.27 -5.84
N PRO A 53 -6.48 -12.55 -4.81
CA PRO A 53 -7.18 -11.52 -4.04
C PRO A 53 -6.22 -10.61 -3.26
N LEU A 54 -5.10 -11.14 -2.75
CA LEU A 54 -4.08 -10.36 -2.05
C LEU A 54 -3.31 -9.44 -3.01
N MET A 55 -2.95 -9.91 -4.20
CA MET A 55 -2.32 -9.09 -5.23
C MET A 55 -3.24 -7.96 -5.69
N ALA A 56 -4.53 -8.24 -5.90
CA ALA A 56 -5.52 -7.22 -6.27
C ALA A 56 -5.72 -6.18 -5.16
N GLU A 57 -5.68 -6.59 -3.91
CA GLU A 57 -5.75 -5.69 -2.76
C GLU A 57 -4.51 -4.79 -2.68
N LEU A 58 -3.31 -5.37 -2.77
CA LEU A 58 -2.05 -4.62 -2.79
C LEU A 58 -1.99 -3.60 -3.93
N ALA A 59 -2.45 -3.97 -5.12
CA ALA A 59 -2.52 -3.03 -6.25
C ALA A 59 -3.44 -1.82 -5.97
N ARG A 60 -4.57 -2.04 -5.29
CA ARG A 60 -5.47 -0.94 -4.86
C ARG A 60 -4.82 -0.08 -3.78
N GLU A 61 -4.15 -0.69 -2.82
CA GLU A 61 -3.43 0.05 -1.76
C GLU A 61 -2.29 0.91 -2.34
N ILE A 62 -1.52 0.39 -3.30
CA ILE A 62 -0.46 1.12 -4.00
C ILE A 62 -1.05 2.33 -4.71
N ALA A 63 -2.10 2.16 -5.52
CA ALA A 63 -2.74 3.27 -6.22
C ALA A 63 -3.30 4.34 -5.28
N TYR A 64 -3.78 3.95 -4.09
CA TYR A 64 -4.25 4.90 -3.07
C TYR A 64 -3.08 5.69 -2.46
N LEU A 65 -1.98 5.02 -2.14
CA LEU A 65 -0.75 5.64 -1.65
C LEU A 65 -0.12 6.58 -2.68
N GLU A 66 -0.10 6.21 -3.95
CA GLU A 66 0.39 7.07 -5.04
C GLU A 66 -0.41 8.36 -5.15
N LYS A 67 -1.75 8.28 -5.04
CA LYS A 67 -2.60 9.48 -4.99
C LYS A 67 -2.30 10.35 -3.78
N ALA A 68 -2.17 9.74 -2.60
CA ALA A 68 -1.82 10.46 -1.38
C ALA A 68 -0.44 11.13 -1.50
N LEU A 69 0.55 10.48 -2.13
CA LEU A 69 1.88 11.03 -2.37
C LEU A 69 1.87 12.11 -3.47
N ALA A 70 0.98 12.03 -4.47
CA ALA A 70 0.87 13.05 -5.52
C ALA A 70 0.44 14.41 -4.94
N THR A 71 -0.29 14.45 -3.82
CA THR A 71 -0.59 15.70 -3.11
C THR A 71 0.65 16.43 -2.57
N ARG A 72 1.81 15.75 -2.45
CA ARG A 72 3.11 16.38 -2.16
C ARG A 72 3.54 17.35 -3.26
N SER A 73 3.16 17.05 -4.50
CA SER A 73 3.56 17.78 -5.69
C SER A 73 2.61 18.92 -6.03
N ASP A 74 1.46 19.03 -5.34
CA ASP A 74 0.53 20.14 -5.50
C ASP A 74 1.00 21.32 -4.63
N PRO A 75 1.50 22.43 -5.21
CA PRO A 75 2.05 23.55 -4.46
C PRO A 75 0.98 24.49 -3.87
N ALA A 76 -0.30 24.16 -3.91
CA ALA A 76 -1.36 25.09 -3.57
C ALA A 76 -2.52 24.45 -2.78
N THR A 77 -2.50 24.66 -1.46
CA THR A 77 -3.66 25.19 -0.73
C THR A 77 -3.15 26.04 0.42
#